data_AF-A0A6I4IST3-F1
#
_entry.id   AF-A0A6I4IST3-F1
#
_cell.length_a   1.000
_cell.length_b   1.000
_cell.length_c   1.000
_cell.angle_alpha   90.00
_cell.angle_beta   90.00
_cell.angle_gamma   90.00
#
_symmetry.space_group_name_H-M   'P 1'
#
loop_
_entity.id
_entity.type
_entity.pdbx_description
1 polymer ?
#
loop_
_entity_poly.entity_id
_entity_poly.type
_entity_poly.pdbx_seq_one_letter_code
_entity_poly.pdbx_strand_id
1 'polypeptide(L)'
;MEAVQITNLSPLELSRLIKNEVMEFVKPKEEEEELLTQKEVAGFYKVSVQTIIKWQKDGIIKAYAIGNERRYKKSELIKNLILIK
;
A
#
# COMPACT_ATOMS: atom_id res chain seq x y z
N MET A 1 -33.95 20.15 0.18
CA MET A 1 -32.72 20.49 -0.56
C MET A 1 -33.05 21.69 -1.41
N GLU A 2 -32.32 22.79 -1.22
CA GLU A 2 -32.50 24.00 -2.02
C GLU A 2 -31.68 23.87 -3.31
N ALA A 3 -32.26 24.34 -4.42
CA ALA A 3 -31.57 24.36 -5.70
C ALA A 3 -30.60 25.55 -5.71
N VAL A 4 -29.32 25.27 -5.95
CA VAL A 4 -28.27 26.30 -6.06
C VAL A 4 -28.01 26.56 -7.55
N GLN A 5 -28.09 27.83 -7.96
CA GLN A 5 -27.74 28.26 -9.32
C GLN A 5 -26.38 28.97 -9.30
N ILE A 6 -25.46 28.54 -10.17
CA ILE A 6 -24.17 29.18 -10.38
C ILE A 6 -24.27 30.01 -11.66
N THR A 7 -24.20 31.33 -11.51
CA THR A 7 -24.19 32.29 -12.63
C THR A 7 -22.79 32.85 -12.84
N ASN A 8 -22.45 33.25 -14.07
CA ASN A 8 -21.12 33.78 -14.46
C ASN A 8 -19.95 32.78 -14.40
N LEU A 9 -20.22 31.48 -14.54
CA LEU A 9 -19.18 30.47 -14.69
C LEU A 9 -19.51 29.55 -15.86
N SER A 10 -18.55 29.30 -16.76
CA SER A 10 -18.80 28.35 -17.85
C SER A 10 -18.84 26.90 -17.32
N PRO A 11 -19.57 26.00 -17.98
CA PRO A 11 -19.56 24.57 -17.63
C PRO A 11 -18.15 23.97 -17.64
N LEU A 12 -17.29 24.45 -18.55
CA LEU A 12 -15.92 23.97 -18.68
C LEU A 12 -15.06 24.39 -17.48
N GLU A 13 -15.16 25.65 -17.05
CA GLU A 13 -14.45 26.16 -15.87
C GLU A 13 -14.93 25.48 -14.60
N LEU A 14 -16.25 25.28 -14.46
CA LEU A 14 -16.81 24.52 -13.35
C LEU A 14 -16.24 23.10 -13.28
N SER A 15 -16.20 22.41 -14.42
CA SER A 15 -15.66 21.06 -14.48
C SER A 15 -14.18 21.01 -14.10
N ARG A 16 -13.40 22.03 -14.46
CA ARG A 16 -11.98 22.14 -14.11
C ARG A 16 -11.79 22.41 -12.62
N LEU A 17 -12.54 23.33 -12.04
CA LEU A 17 -12.48 23.64 -10.60
C LEU A 17 -12.81 22.40 -9.78
N ILE A 18 -13.93 21.74 -10.09
CA ILE A 18 -14.32 20.50 -9.41
C ILE A 18 -13.23 19.43 -9.57
N LYS A 19 -12.73 19.23 -10.79
CA LYS A 19 -11.70 18.22 -11.04
C LYS A 19 -10.42 18.51 -10.25
N ASN A 20 -9.96 19.75 -10.20
CA ASN A 20 -8.73 20.10 -9.48
C ASN A 20 -8.89 19.89 -7.98
N GLU A 21 -9.97 20.40 -7.38
CA GLU A 21 -10.24 20.22 -5.96
C GLU A 21 -10.36 18.74 -5.60
N VAL A 22 -11.18 17.99 -6.35
CA VAL A 22 -11.40 16.55 -6.10
C VAL A 22 -10.11 15.77 -6.30
N MET A 23 -9.27 16.10 -7.28
CA MET A 23 -8.00 15.41 -7.50
C MET A 23 -7.04 15.58 -6.31
N GLU A 24 -7.06 16.70 -5.58
CA GLU A 24 -6.26 16.84 -4.36
C GLU A 24 -6.76 15.95 -3.22
N PHE A 25 -8.08 15.76 -3.09
CA PHE A 25 -8.67 14.86 -2.12
C PHE A 25 -8.54 13.38 -2.49
N VAL A 26 -8.49 13.08 -3.79
CA VAL A 26 -8.41 11.71 -4.33
C VAL A 26 -6.97 11.32 -4.67
N LYS A 27 -5.96 12.17 -4.36
CA LYS A 27 -4.56 11.73 -4.40
C LYS A 27 -4.49 10.43 -3.61
N PRO A 28 -4.10 9.30 -4.24
CA PRO A 28 -3.86 8.09 -3.49
C PRO A 28 -2.82 8.49 -2.46
N LYS A 29 -3.21 8.44 -1.18
CA LYS A 29 -2.26 8.52 -0.08
C LYS A 29 -1.18 7.52 -0.46
N GLU A 30 0.06 7.98 -0.69
CA GLU A 30 1.16 7.05 -0.86
C GLU A 30 1.07 6.12 0.34
N GLU A 31 0.70 4.86 0.10
CA GLU A 31 0.53 3.91 1.18
C GLU A 31 1.89 3.81 1.84
N GLU A 32 2.00 4.38 3.04
CA GLU A 32 3.23 4.33 3.81
C GLU A 32 3.68 2.87 3.85
N GLU A 33 4.92 2.61 3.40
CA GLU A 33 5.41 1.23 3.29
C GLU A 33 5.36 0.57 4.67
N GLU A 34 4.49 -0.43 4.80
CA GLU A 34 4.29 -1.14 6.06
C GLU A 34 5.45 -2.12 6.31
N LEU A 35 6.21 -1.86 7.38
CA LEU A 35 7.34 -2.68 7.80
C LEU A 35 6.90 -3.68 8.88
N LEU A 36 6.89 -4.96 8.50
CA LEU A 36 6.50 -6.06 9.36
C LEU A 36 7.73 -6.69 10.04
N THR A 37 7.56 -7.15 11.28
CA THR A 37 8.47 -8.04 11.99
C THR A 37 8.31 -9.47 11.49
N GLN A 38 9.28 -10.32 11.78
CA GLN A 38 9.24 -11.74 11.40
C GLN A 38 7.98 -12.48 11.90
N LYS A 39 7.49 -12.15 13.11
CA LYS A 39 6.26 -12.74 13.67
C LYS A 39 5.02 -12.27 12.92
N GLU A 40 4.97 -10.99 12.53
CA GLU A 40 3.86 -10.43 11.75
C GLU A 40 3.84 -11.01 10.33
N VAL A 41 5.01 -11.21 9.70
CA VAL A 41 5.09 -11.90 8.41
C VAL A 41 4.56 -13.34 8.49
N ALA A 42 4.89 -14.05 9.56
CA ALA A 42 4.35 -15.39 9.81
C ALA A 42 2.81 -15.36 9.93
N GLY A 43 2.27 -14.36 10.65
CA GLY A 43 0.84 -14.10 10.74
C GLY A 43 0.20 -13.75 9.39
N PHE A 44 0.85 -12.91 8.59
CA PHE A 44 0.40 -12.48 7.27
C PHE A 44 0.21 -13.65 6.30
N TYR A 45 1.21 -14.53 6.21
CA TYR A 45 1.14 -15.74 5.37
C TYR A 45 0.41 -16.92 6.03
N LYS A 46 0.04 -16.81 7.30
CA LYS A 46 -0.53 -17.89 8.13
C LYS A 46 0.36 -19.14 8.17
N VAL A 47 1.66 -18.94 8.33
CA VAL A 47 2.67 -20.00 8.45
C VAL A 47 3.43 -19.89 9.76
N SER A 48 4.30 -20.86 10.05
CA SER A 48 5.15 -20.80 11.23
C SER A 48 6.30 -19.79 11.05
N VAL A 49 6.79 -19.25 12.16
CA VAL A 49 7.95 -18.33 12.17
C VAL A 49 9.20 -19.01 11.60
N GLN A 50 9.33 -20.33 11.79
CA GLN A 50 10.42 -21.14 11.25
C GLN A 50 10.37 -21.21 9.72
N THR A 51 9.18 -21.29 9.13
CA THR A 51 9.02 -21.23 7.67
C THR A 51 9.51 -19.90 7.12
N ILE A 52 9.22 -18.78 7.81
CA ILE A 52 9.73 -17.45 7.42
C ILE A 52 11.27 -17.40 7.49
N ILE A 53 11.89 -17.96 8.53
CA ILE A 53 13.37 -18.05 8.62
C ILE A 53 13.93 -18.83 7.44
N LYS A 54 13.30 -19.96 7.11
CA LYS A 54 13.72 -20.81 6.00
C LYS A 54 13.62 -20.05 4.68
N TRP A 55 12.48 -19.42 4.38
CA TRP A 55 12.32 -18.59 3.19
C TRP A 55 13.31 -17.44 3.10
N GLN A 56 13.65 -16.83 4.24
CA GLN A 56 14.67 -15.78 4.28
C GLN A 56 16.07 -16.34 3.95
N LYS A 57 16.42 -17.52 4.48
CA LYS A 57 17.70 -18.20 4.18
C LYS A 57 17.76 -18.68 2.73
N ASP A 58 16.63 -19.14 2.19
CA ASP A 58 16.49 -19.63 0.82
C ASP A 58 16.38 -18.47 -0.20
N GLY A 59 16.35 -17.21 0.26
CA GLY A 59 16.27 -16.02 -0.60
C GLY A 59 14.89 -15.75 -1.22
N ILE A 60 13.85 -16.46 -0.77
CA ILE A 60 12.47 -16.32 -1.27
C ILE A 60 11.86 -14.99 -0.80
N ILE A 61 12.17 -14.55 0.42
CA ILE A 61 11.73 -13.26 0.97
C ILE A 61 12.93 -12.40 1.35
N LYS A 62 12.80 -11.08 1.17
CA LYS A 62 13.83 -10.11 1.52
C LYS A 62 13.60 -9.59 2.93
N ALA A 63 14.66 -9.61 3.74
CA ALA A 63 14.68 -9.00 5.06
C ALA A 63 15.64 -7.81 5.06
N TYR A 64 15.22 -6.72 5.66
CA TYR A 64 16.01 -5.51 5.88
C TYR A 64 16.35 -5.44 7.36
N ALA A 65 17.61 -5.17 7.70
CA ALA A 65 18.04 -5.12 9.09
C ALA A 65 18.64 -3.77 9.44
N ILE A 66 18.32 -3.29 10.64
CA ILE A 66 19.04 -2.21 11.30
C ILE A 66 19.59 -2.81 12.59
N GLY A 67 20.91 -3.05 12.64
CA GLY A 67 21.53 -3.82 13.71
C GLY A 67 20.99 -5.26 13.76
N ASN A 68 20.40 -5.64 14.90
CA ASN A 68 19.86 -6.98 15.14
C ASN A 68 18.37 -7.13 14.79
N GLU A 69 17.69 -6.03 14.48
CA GLU A 69 16.25 -6.05 14.22
C GLU A 69 15.97 -6.18 12.72
N ARG A 70 15.18 -7.20 12.36
CA ARG A 70 14.79 -7.50 10.97
C ARG A 70 13.37 -7.04 10.70
N ARG A 71 13.20 -6.28 9.61
CA ARG A 71 11.93 -5.82 9.06
C ARG A 71 11.74 -6.31 7.64
N TYR A 72 10.48 -6.44 7.23
CA TYR A 72 10.07 -6.92 5.91
C TYR A 72 9.07 -5.94 5.32
N LYS A 73 9.25 -5.58 4.06
CA LYS A 73 8.32 -4.69 3.35
C LYS A 73 7.09 -5.46 2.91
N LYS A 74 5.90 -5.07 3.36
CA LYS A 74 4.66 -5.75 2.99
C LYS A 74 4.42 -5.74 1.48
N SER A 75 4.82 -4.66 0.80
CA SER A 75 4.67 -4.55 -0.66
C SER A 75 5.47 -5.64 -1.41
N GLU A 76 6.67 -5.97 -0.92
CA GLU A 76 7.50 -7.03 -1.52
C GLU A 76 6.97 -8.43 -1.21
N LEU A 77 6.39 -8.61 -0.02
CA LEU A 77 5.75 -9.88 0.35
C LEU A 77 4.58 -10.19 -0.59
N ILE A 78 3.72 -9.21 -0.87
CA ILE A 78 2.61 -9.37 -1.81
C ILE A 78 3.12 -9.73 -3.22
N LYS A 79 4.23 -9.11 -3.67
CA LYS A 79 4.84 -9.40 -4.98
C LYS A 79 5.43 -10.80 -5.10
N ASN A 80 5.76 -11.46 -3.99
CA ASN A 80 6.28 -12.84 -4.00
C ASN A 80 5.17 -13.89 -4.21
N LEU A 81 3.90 -13.50 -4.11
CA LEU A 81 2.79 -14.42 -4.36
C LEU A 81 2.70 -14.71 -5.86
N ILE A 82 2.88 -15.98 -6.21
CA ILE A 82 2.75 -16.48 -7.58
C ILE A 82 1.47 -17.29 -7.72
N LEU A 83 0.83 -17.20 -8.88
CA LEU A 83 -0.30 -18.05 -9.24
C LEU A 83 0.22 -19.47 -9.54
N ILE A 84 -0.25 -20.45 -8.78
CA ILE A 84 -0.04 -21.87 -9.09
C ILE A 84 -1.12 -22.30 -10.08
N LYS A 85 -0.71 -22.94 -11.18
CA LYS A 85 -1.61 -23.51 -12.19
C LYS A 85 -1.97 -24.95 -11.86
#